data_AF-L8LVT0-F1
#
_entry.id   AF-L8LVT0-F1
#
_cell.length_a   1.000
_cell.length_b   1.000
_cell.length_c   1.000
_cell.angle_alpha   90.00
_cell.angle_beta   90.00
_cell.angle_gamma   90.00
#
_symmetry.space_group_name_H-M   'P 1'
#
loop_
_entity.id
_entity.type
_entity.pdbx_description
1 polymer ?
#
loop_
_entity_poly.entity_id
_entity_poly.type
_entity_poly.pdbx_seq_one_letter_code
_entity_poly.pdbx_strand_id
1 'polypeptide(L)' 'RYSEAEPLYSEALEMRRRMFSGDQPDVANSLNNLAGLYYSQGRYSEAESPLTEALEMRRRIGLVP' A
#
# COMPACT_ATOMS: atom_id res chain seq x y z
N ARG A 1 11.87 10.08 11.90
CA ARG A 1 12.25 9.89 10.48
C ARG A 1 11.39 8.85 9.73
N TYR A 2 11.03 7.68 10.29
CA TYR A 2 10.02 6.79 9.68
C TYR A 2 8.59 7.09 10.13
N SER A 3 8.41 7.52 11.38
CA SER A 3 7.13 7.94 11.96
C SER A 3 6.46 9.12 11.24
N GLU A 4 7.26 9.99 10.61
CA GLU A 4 6.76 11.13 9.81
C GLU A 4 6.30 10.71 8.41
N ALA A 5 6.78 9.57 7.90
CA ALA A 5 6.44 9.09 6.56
C ALA A 5 5.11 8.34 6.53
N GLU A 6 4.73 7.70 7.64
CA GLU A 6 3.48 6.95 7.78
C GLU A 6 2.22 7.78 7.48
N PRO A 7 2.03 8.99 8.06
CA PRO A 7 0.88 9.80 7.72
C PRO A 7 0.89 10.21 6.24
N LEU A 8 2.05 10.51 5.66
CA LEU A 8 2.18 10.89 4.24
C LEU A 8 1.79 9.75 3.29
N TYR A 9 2.23 8.51 3.56
CA TYR A 9 1.85 7.35 2.78
C TYR A 9 0.37 7.00 2.94
N SER A 10 -0.17 7.20 4.15
CA SER A 10 -1.59 6.94 4.45
C SER A 10 -2.51 7.93 3.73
N GLU A 11 -2.17 9.22 3.76
CA GLU A 11 -2.88 10.28 3.03
C GLU A 11 -2.80 10.05 1.51
N ALA A 12 -1.63 9.71 0.98
CA ALA A 12 -1.46 9.39 -0.42
C ALA A 12 -2.29 8.18 -0.86
N LEU A 13 -2.37 7.14 -0.03
CA LEU A 13 -3.22 5.98 -0.28
C LEU A 13 -4.70 6.36 -0.32
N GLU A 14 -5.16 7.17 0.64
CA GLU A 14 -6.55 7.62 0.70
C GLU A 14 -6.92 8.49 -0.51
N MET A 15 -6.07 9.43 -0.89
CA MET A 15 -6.27 10.25 -2.09
C MET A 15 -6.39 9.37 -3.35
N ARG A 16 -5.49 8.39 -3.53
CA ARG A 16 -5.55 7.48 -4.67
C ARG A 16 -6.83 6.64 -4.68
N ARG A 17 -7.27 6.12 -3.53
CA ARG A 17 -8.55 5.40 -3.42
C ARG A 17 -9.77 6.25 -3.76
N ARG A 18 -9.72 7.56 -3.49
CA ARG A 18 -10.79 8.50 -3.85
C ARG A 18 -10.77 8.89 -5.33
N MET A 19 -9.58 9.05 -5.91
CA MET A 19 -9.42 9.41 -7.32
C MET A 19 -9.75 8.27 -8.27
N PHE A 20 -9.48 7.03 -7.86
CA PHE A 20 -9.67 5.86 -8.68
C PHE A 20 -10.76 4.94 -8.12
N SER A 21 -11.86 4.79 -8.84
CA SER A 21 -12.85 3.76 -8.56
C SER A 21 -12.36 2.41 -9.09
N GLY A 22 -11.76 1.61 -8.21
CA GLY A 22 -11.37 0.22 -8.48
C GLY A 22 -9.89 -0.08 -8.30
N ASP A 23 -9.49 -1.28 -8.69
CA ASP A 23 -8.11 -1.73 -8.59
C ASP A 23 -7.23 -0.97 -9.58
N GLN A 24 -6.15 -0.35 -9.08
CA GLN A 24 -5.21 0.42 -9.89
C GLN A 24 -3.76 0.11 -9.47
N PRO A 25 -2.82 0.07 -10.43
CA PRO A 25 -1.40 -0.11 -10.12
C PRO A 25 -0.88 0.90 -9.09
N ASP A 26 -1.37 2.14 -9.13
CA ASP A 26 -0.93 3.21 -8.22
C ASP A 26 -1.39 3.01 -6.78
N VAL A 27 -2.58 2.42 -6.57
CA VAL A 27 -3.08 2.08 -5.23
C VAL A 27 -2.28 0.91 -4.67
N ALA A 28 -2.01 -0.12 -5.48
CA ALA A 28 -1.15 -1.25 -5.10
C ALA A 28 0.28 -0.80 -4.74
N ASN A 29 0.84 0.15 -5.48
CA ASN A 29 2.17 0.70 -5.19
C ASN A 29 2.18 1.52 -3.89
N SER A 30 1.13 2.29 -3.60
CA SER A 30 1.01 2.99 -2.30
C SER A 30 0.97 2.00 -1.13
N LEU A 31 0.15 0.95 -1.25
CA LEU A 31 0.03 -0.10 -0.24
C LEU A 31 1.37 -0.80 0.00
N ASN A 32 2.11 -1.14 -1.07
CA ASN A 32 3.44 -1.74 -0.95
C ASN A 32 4.45 -0.81 -0.26
N ASN A 33 4.39 0.49 -0.52
CA ASN A 33 5.29 1.46 0.12
C ASN A 33 4.97 1.62 1.62
N LEU A 34 3.68 1.60 1.99
CA LEU A 34 3.25 1.62 3.38
C LEU A 34 3.70 0.33 4.11
N ALA A 35 3.54 -0.83 3.46
CA ALA A 35 4.05 -2.10 3.99
C ALA A 35 5.58 -2.09 4.18
N GLY A 36 6.32 -1.56 3.20
CA GLY A 36 7.79 -1.42 3.28
C GLY A 36 8.24 -0.49 4.41
N LEU A 37 7.47 0.56 4.69
CA LEU A 37 7.70 1.45 5.82
C LEU A 37 7.54 0.70 7.16
N TYR A 38 6.45 -0.05 7.32
CA TYR A 38 6.22 -0.85 8.52
C TYR A 38 7.28 -1.93 8.72
N TYR A 39 7.67 -2.60 7.63
CA TYR A 39 8.76 -3.57 7.65
C TYR A 39 10.08 -2.94 8.13
N SER A 40 10.40 -1.73 7.63
CA SER A 40 11.61 -0.99 8.02
C SER A 40 11.59 -0.53 9.49
N GLN A 41 10.41 -0.45 10.11
CA GLN A 41 10.22 -0.15 11.53
C GLN A 41 10.16 -1.42 12.41
N GLY A 42 10.27 -2.63 11.83
CA GLY A 42 10.09 -3.89 12.54
C GLY A 42 8.63 -4.22 12.88
N ARG A 43 7.68 -3.46 12.33
CA ARG A 43 6.22 -3.60 12.55
C ARG A 43 5.62 -4.59 11.54
N TYR A 44 6.10 -5.83 11.55
CA TYR A 44 5.76 -6.82 10.52
C TYR A 44 4.26 -7.15 10.45
N SER A 45 3.59 -7.23 11.60
CA SER A 45 2.13 -7.46 11.66
C SER A 45 1.33 -6.33 11.00
N GLU A 46 1.84 -5.10 11.03
CA GLU A 46 1.19 -3.95 10.39
C GLU A 46 1.53 -3.85 8.91
N ALA A 47 2.64 -4.46 8.47
CA ALA A 47 3.02 -4.57 7.07
C ALA A 47 2.20 -5.62 6.29
N GLU A 48 1.76 -6.68 6.96
CA GLU A 48 1.09 -7.83 6.33
C GLU A 48 -0.22 -7.46 5.64
N SER A 49 -1.06 -6.66 6.31
CA SER A 49 -2.36 -6.22 5.77
C SER A 49 -2.22 -5.41 4.46
N PRO A 50 -1.46 -4.30 4.41
CA PRO A 50 -1.30 -3.53 3.18
C PRO A 50 -0.58 -4.32 2.08
N LEU A 51 0.38 -5.19 2.41
CA LEU A 51 1.06 -6.03 1.43
C LEU A 51 0.09 -7.04 0.78
N THR A 52 -0.75 -7.69 1.60
CA THR A 52 -1.76 -8.63 1.12
C THR A 52 -2.75 -7.95 0.19
N GLU A 53 -3.23 -6.76 0.56
CA GLU A 53 -4.14 -5.98 -0.28
C GLU A 53 -3.48 -5.57 -1.62
N ALA A 54 -2.21 -5.15 -1.60
CA ALA A 54 -1.47 -4.82 -2.81
C ALA A 54 -1.35 -6.02 -3.77
N LEU A 55 -1.11 -7.22 -3.23
CA LEU A 55 -1.00 -8.45 -4.01
C LEU A 55 -2.33 -8.85 -4.62
N GLU A 56 -3.41 -8.82 -3.84
CA GLU A 56 -4.77 -9.11 -4.33
C GLU A 56 -5.18 -8.12 -5.42
N MET A 57 -4.87 -6.84 -5.24
CA MET A 57 -5.13 -5.82 -6.25
C MET A 57 -4.36 -6.09 -7.54
N ARG A 58 -3.06 -6.40 -7.46
CA ARG A 58 -2.23 -6.73 -8.63
C ARG A 58 -2.73 -7.99 -9.35
N ARG A 59 -3.25 -8.98 -8.61
CA ARG A 59 -3.87 -10.18 -9.19
C ARG A 59 -5.13 -9.83 -9.98
N ARG A 60 -6.02 -9.01 -9.43
CA ARG A 60 -7.27 -8.61 -10.09
C ARG A 60 -7.05 -7.83 -11.39
N ILE A 61 -5.98 -7.03 -11.46
CA ILE A 61 -5.61 -6.27 -12.68
C ILE A 61 -4.66 -7.01 -13.62
N GLY A 62 -4.36 -8.29 -13.37
CA GLY A 62 -3.54 -9.13 -14.24
C GLY A 62 -2.05 -8.78 -14.27
N LEU A 63 -1.54 -8.08 -13.25
CA LEU A 63 -0.12 -7.74 -13.11
C LEU A 63 0.71 -8.81 -12.38
N VAL A 64 0.08 -9.90 -11.92
CA VAL A 64 0.76 -11.09 -11.38
C VAL A 64 0.27 -12.31 -12.16
N PRO A 65 1.16 -13.14 -12.73
CA PRO A 65 0.77 -14.37 -13.42
C PRO A 65 0.13 -15.40 -12.49
#